data_AF-A0A0D7ENQ2-F1
#
_entry.id   AF-A0A0D7ENQ2-F1
#
_cell.length_a   1.000
_cell.length_b   1.000
_cell.length_c   1.000
_cell.angle_alpha   90.00
_cell.angle_beta   90.00
_cell.angle_gamma   90.00
#
_symmetry.space_group_name_H-M   'P 1'
#
loop_
_entity.id
_entity.type
_entity.pdbx_description
1 polymer ?
#
loop_
_entity_poly.entity_id
_entity_poly.type
_entity_poly.pdbx_seq_one_letter_code
_entity_poly.pdbx_strand_id
1 'polypeptide(L)'
;MSAQPMTSGLRRLRVPCGTENVRRGLRFGFAAIVLALPLSGCGTGALWDKFAAKDETYTDEPADKLYNEGLYLMNQEKDPKAASKKFEEVDRQHPYSDWARKSLLMSAYAFYQAGDYDSCIGSATRYVTLHPGSEDAAYAQYLIAASHYDQIPDISRDQGRTEKAIAALEEVIRKYPTSEYANNAKQKLQGARDQLAGKEMNVGRYYMERRDYSAAINRFKTVVTRYQTTRHVEEALARLTEAYMAIGIVGEAQTAAAVLGHNFPDSKWYKDAYNLVKSGGVEPSENKGSYISRAFKNFGLG
;
A
#
# COMPACT_ATOMS: atom_id res chain seq x y z
N MET A 1 -23.56 -4.79 -60.00
CA MET A 1 -24.46 -5.94 -60.22
C MET A 1 -23.58 -7.17 -60.19
N SER A 2 -23.67 -8.17 -59.32
CA SER A 2 -24.60 -8.55 -58.25
C SER A 2 -23.85 -9.53 -57.34
N ALA A 3 -23.87 -9.33 -56.03
CA ALA A 3 -23.25 -10.21 -55.05
C ALA A 3 -24.19 -11.38 -54.66
N GLN A 4 -23.63 -12.55 -54.41
CA GLN A 4 -24.18 -13.65 -53.60
C GLN A 4 -23.05 -14.12 -52.65
N PRO A 5 -23.33 -14.53 -51.38
CA PRO A 5 -23.87 -15.87 -51.07
C PRO A 5 -24.96 -15.88 -49.98
N MET A 6 -25.98 -16.73 -50.08
CA MET A 6 -26.14 -18.06 -49.43
C MET A 6 -26.13 -18.09 -47.88
N THR A 7 -27.35 -18.35 -47.35
CA THR A 7 -27.74 -19.36 -46.35
C THR A 7 -27.15 -19.34 -44.93
N SER A 8 -28.02 -19.12 -43.94
CA SER A 8 -28.60 -20.17 -43.06
C SER A 8 -28.79 -19.64 -41.62
N GLY A 9 -29.99 -19.16 -41.31
CA GLY A 9 -30.41 -18.87 -39.93
C GLY A 9 -31.13 -20.08 -39.33
N LEU A 10 -30.51 -20.75 -38.36
CA LEU A 10 -31.13 -21.82 -37.58
C LEU A 10 -31.28 -21.41 -36.11
N ARG A 11 -32.56 -21.38 -35.70
CA ARG A 11 -33.15 -21.72 -34.40
C ARG A 11 -32.62 -21.04 -33.12
N ARG A 12 -33.34 -20.00 -32.71
CA ARG A 12 -33.51 -19.65 -31.27
C ARG A 12 -34.41 -20.69 -30.61
N LEU A 13 -33.90 -21.34 -29.56
CA LEU A 13 -34.72 -22.14 -28.64
C LEU A 13 -35.51 -21.20 -27.71
N ARG A 14 -36.82 -21.40 -27.71
CA ARG A 14 -37.83 -20.70 -26.91
C ARG A 14 -38.15 -21.61 -25.71
N VAL A 15 -37.90 -21.16 -24.49
CA VAL A 15 -38.33 -21.86 -23.27
C VAL A 15 -39.72 -21.36 -22.89
N PRO A 16 -40.70 -22.23 -22.62
CA PRO A 16 -42.08 -21.82 -22.37
C PRO A 16 -42.29 -21.40 -20.92
N CYS A 17 -43.16 -20.40 -20.77
CA CYS A 17 -43.83 -20.00 -19.55
C CYS A 17 -44.83 -21.10 -19.13
N GLY A 18 -44.89 -21.41 -17.84
CA GLY A 18 -45.86 -22.33 -17.24
C GLY A 18 -46.28 -21.81 -15.88
N THR A 19 -47.44 -21.17 -15.85
CA THR A 19 -48.25 -20.82 -14.68
C THR A 19 -48.97 -22.06 -14.15
N GLU A 20 -49.07 -22.27 -12.84
CA GLU A 20 -50.33 -22.72 -12.20
C GLU A 20 -50.30 -22.67 -10.66
N ASN A 21 -51.17 -21.80 -10.13
CA ASN A 21 -52.09 -21.98 -8.99
C ASN A 21 -51.80 -23.01 -7.90
N VAL A 22 -51.66 -22.52 -6.65
CA VAL A 22 -52.24 -23.18 -5.47
C VAL A 22 -53.01 -22.14 -4.65
N ARG A 23 -54.29 -22.43 -4.38
CA ARG A 23 -55.27 -21.56 -3.75
C ARG A 23 -55.84 -22.24 -2.50
N ARG A 24 -56.14 -21.43 -1.48
CA ARG A 24 -57.00 -21.68 -0.27
C ARG A 24 -56.35 -22.55 0.82
N GLY A 25 -56.50 -22.28 2.11
CA GLY A 25 -57.30 -21.35 2.93
C GLY A 25 -57.14 -21.82 4.40
N LEU A 26 -57.08 -20.94 5.41
CA LEU A 26 -58.08 -20.78 6.50
C LEU A 26 -57.42 -19.80 7.51
N ARG A 27 -57.78 -18.53 7.62
CA ARG A 27 -58.84 -17.89 8.43
C ARG A 27 -58.90 -18.24 9.94
N PHE A 28 -58.90 -17.15 10.73
CA PHE A 28 -59.31 -16.94 12.13
C PHE A 28 -58.28 -17.29 13.23
N GLY A 29 -58.03 -16.45 14.25
CA GLY A 29 -58.76 -15.28 14.71
C GLY A 29 -57.93 -14.34 15.62
N PHE A 30 -58.37 -13.09 15.63
CA PHE A 30 -58.06 -12.07 16.63
C PHE A 30 -58.62 -12.49 18.00
N ALA A 31 -57.81 -12.36 19.06
CA ALA A 31 -58.31 -12.04 20.40
C ALA A 31 -57.15 -11.51 21.27
N ALA A 32 -57.21 -10.21 21.55
CA ALA A 32 -56.43 -9.53 22.57
C ALA A 32 -57.02 -9.80 23.97
N ILE A 33 -56.16 -9.82 24.99
CA ILE A 33 -56.35 -9.44 26.42
C ILE A 33 -54.92 -9.42 26.99
N VAL A 34 -54.23 -8.28 27.04
CA VAL A 34 -54.12 -7.36 28.20
C VAL A 34 -54.00 -8.09 29.54
N LEU A 35 -52.77 -8.19 30.07
CA LEU A 35 -52.56 -8.07 31.50
C LEU A 35 -51.31 -7.22 31.76
N ALA A 36 -51.55 -5.97 32.14
CA ALA A 36 -50.56 -5.10 32.75
C ALA A 36 -50.26 -5.59 34.17
N LEU A 37 -48.99 -5.80 34.49
CA LEU A 37 -48.45 -5.65 35.84
C LEU A 37 -47.10 -4.92 35.72
N PRO A 38 -46.99 -3.68 36.22
CA PRO A 38 -45.72 -2.98 36.37
C PRO A 38 -45.07 -3.47 37.67
N LEU A 39 -44.05 -4.32 37.56
CA LEU A 39 -43.12 -4.54 38.67
C LEU A 39 -42.07 -3.44 38.62
N SER A 40 -42.42 -2.33 39.28
CA SER A 40 -41.47 -1.34 39.79
C SER A 40 -40.50 -2.03 40.73
N GLY A 41 -39.25 -2.21 40.28
CA GLY A 41 -38.15 -2.76 41.07
C GLY A 41 -36.85 -2.13 40.62
N CYS A 42 -36.29 -1.28 41.49
CA CYS A 42 -35.16 -0.39 41.30
C CYS A 42 -33.95 -0.98 40.56
N GLY A 43 -33.49 -0.28 39.54
CA GLY A 43 -32.23 -0.55 38.83
C GLY A 43 -32.05 0.25 37.54
N THR A 44 -33.13 0.85 37.01
CA THR A 44 -33.09 1.65 35.76
C THR A 44 -32.57 3.07 35.93
N GLY A 45 -32.50 3.61 37.15
CA GLY A 45 -31.90 4.92 37.42
C GLY A 45 -30.41 4.96 37.09
N ALA A 46 -29.66 3.92 37.47
CA ALA A 46 -28.22 3.83 37.19
C ALA A 46 -27.91 3.58 35.71
N LEU A 47 -28.85 3.01 34.95
CA LEU A 47 -28.72 2.86 33.50
C LEU A 47 -29.05 4.19 32.79
N TRP A 48 -30.15 4.86 33.17
CA TRP A 48 -30.53 6.16 32.62
C TRP A 48 -29.53 7.26 32.97
N ASP A 49 -28.97 7.30 34.18
CA ASP A 49 -27.91 8.24 34.56
C ASP A 49 -26.62 8.01 33.77
N LYS A 50 -26.29 6.77 33.39
CA LYS A 50 -25.13 6.50 32.52
C LYS A 50 -25.36 6.90 31.06
N PHE A 51 -26.60 6.87 30.60
CA PHE A 51 -26.97 7.35 29.26
C PHE A 51 -27.17 8.88 29.22
N ALA A 52 -27.57 9.51 30.33
CA ALA A 52 -27.76 10.96 30.48
C ALA A 52 -26.47 11.70 30.88
N ALA A 53 -25.54 11.07 31.62
CA ALA A 53 -24.24 11.65 31.99
C ALA A 53 -23.22 11.68 30.82
N LYS A 54 -23.66 11.38 29.60
CA LYS A 54 -22.90 11.60 28.37
C LYS A 54 -23.25 12.92 27.68
N ASP A 55 -23.94 13.83 28.38
CA ASP A 55 -23.78 15.25 28.09
C ASP A 55 -22.39 15.66 28.59
N GLU A 56 -21.38 15.42 27.74
CA GLU A 56 -20.17 16.23 27.74
C GLU A 56 -20.64 17.69 27.56
N THR A 57 -20.86 18.36 28.68
CA THR A 57 -21.18 19.78 28.71
C THR A 57 -20.07 20.48 27.95
N TYR A 58 -20.40 21.05 26.79
CA TYR A 58 -19.47 21.81 25.97
C TYR A 58 -18.96 22.99 26.80
N THR A 59 -17.79 22.81 27.41
CA THR A 59 -17.07 23.88 28.07
C THR A 59 -16.11 24.47 27.06
N ASP A 60 -16.34 25.72 26.69
CA ASP A 60 -15.40 26.52 25.90
C ASP A 60 -14.12 26.71 26.74
N GLU A 61 -13.11 25.90 26.45
CA GLU A 61 -11.82 25.93 27.13
C GLU A 61 -10.83 26.75 26.29
N PRO A 62 -9.98 27.58 26.90
CA PRO A 62 -8.97 28.33 26.16
C PRO A 62 -8.08 27.42 25.30
N ALA A 63 -7.81 27.85 24.06
CA ALA A 63 -7.04 27.07 23.08
C ALA A 63 -5.64 26.66 23.59
N ASP A 64 -4.98 27.53 24.35
CA ASP A 64 -3.67 27.27 24.95
C ASP A 64 -3.74 26.18 26.02
N LYS A 65 -4.81 26.16 26.83
CA LYS A 65 -5.04 25.12 27.84
C LYS A 65 -5.19 23.75 27.17
N LEU A 66 -6.08 23.64 26.19
CA LEU A 66 -6.32 22.42 25.44
C LEU A 66 -5.05 21.91 24.73
N TYR A 67 -4.28 22.81 24.12
CA TYR A 67 -3.01 22.46 23.48
C TYR A 67 -1.99 21.93 24.49
N ASN A 68 -1.83 22.61 25.63
CA ASN A 68 -0.90 22.21 26.68
C ASN A 68 -1.29 20.88 27.33
N GLU A 69 -2.60 20.61 27.50
CA GLU A 69 -3.09 19.29 27.91
C GLU A 69 -2.71 18.21 26.91
N GLY A 70 -2.88 18.45 25.61
CA GLY A 70 -2.43 17.53 24.56
C GLY A 70 -0.93 17.25 24.64
N LEU A 71 -0.11 18.27 24.88
CA LEU A 71 1.33 18.10 25.07
C LEU A 71 1.68 17.31 26.34
N TYR A 72 0.94 17.53 27.43
CA TYR A 72 1.12 16.78 28.68
C TYR A 72 0.81 15.29 28.47
N LEU A 73 -0.32 14.97 27.83
CA LEU A 73 -0.70 13.59 27.51
C LEU A 73 0.32 12.89 26.62
N MET A 74 0.84 13.60 25.61
CA MET A 74 1.87 13.06 24.72
C MET A 74 3.18 12.76 25.46
N ASN A 75 3.68 13.72 26.24
CA ASN A 75 5.06 13.68 26.75
C ASN A 75 5.18 13.01 28.13
N GLN A 76 4.21 13.23 29.01
CA GLN A 76 4.25 12.75 30.39
C GLN A 76 3.50 11.42 30.54
N GLU A 77 2.25 11.37 30.08
CA GLU A 77 1.44 10.16 30.19
C GLU A 77 1.74 9.13 29.10
N LYS A 78 2.39 9.57 28.01
CA LYS A 78 2.69 8.74 26.82
C LYS A 78 1.42 8.12 26.23
N ASP A 79 0.32 8.87 26.26
CA ASP A 79 -0.95 8.51 25.64
C ASP A 79 -1.18 9.35 24.37
N PRO A 80 -0.61 8.95 23.22
CA PRO A 80 -0.77 9.69 21.97
C PRO A 80 -2.22 9.68 21.48
N LYS A 81 -3.04 8.71 21.87
CA LYS A 81 -4.45 8.63 21.46
C LYS A 81 -5.32 9.63 22.22
N ALA A 82 -5.06 9.83 23.51
CA ALA A 82 -5.72 10.89 24.27
C ALA A 82 -5.22 12.28 23.81
N ALA A 83 -3.91 12.40 23.55
CA ALA A 83 -3.32 13.64 23.05
C ALA A 83 -3.91 14.08 21.70
N SER A 84 -4.09 13.15 20.75
CA SER A 84 -4.65 13.49 19.42
C SER A 84 -6.03 14.14 19.53
N LYS A 85 -6.90 13.60 20.40
CA LYS A 85 -8.23 14.16 20.65
C LYS A 85 -8.18 15.58 21.22
N LYS A 86 -7.26 15.85 22.15
CA LYS A 86 -7.08 17.20 22.72
C LYS A 86 -6.61 18.19 21.66
N PHE A 87 -5.73 17.79 20.76
CA PHE A 87 -5.32 18.63 19.65
C PHE A 87 -6.45 18.87 18.62
N GLU A 88 -7.23 17.84 18.29
CA GLU A 88 -8.42 18.01 17.43
C GLU A 88 -9.44 18.96 18.06
N GLU A 89 -9.60 18.92 19.38
CA GLU A 89 -10.51 19.80 20.11
C GLU A 89 -10.11 21.28 19.97
N VAL A 90 -8.81 21.59 19.95
CA VAL A 90 -8.33 22.96 19.67
C VAL A 90 -8.77 23.43 18.28
N ASP A 91 -8.61 22.60 17.24
CA ASP A 91 -9.01 22.93 15.88
C ASP A 91 -10.54 23.07 15.77
N ARG A 92 -11.29 22.24 16.52
CA ARG A 92 -12.76 22.26 16.55
C ARG A 92 -13.34 23.49 17.25
N GLN A 93 -12.83 23.83 18.42
CA GLN A 93 -13.33 24.95 19.22
C GLN A 93 -12.77 26.30 18.74
N HIS A 94 -11.51 26.33 18.31
CA HIS A 94 -10.76 27.57 18.05
C HIS A 94 -10.08 27.58 16.66
N PRO A 95 -10.79 27.32 15.54
CA PRO A 95 -10.21 27.07 14.22
C PRO A 95 -9.35 28.21 13.64
N TYR A 96 -9.54 29.45 14.10
CA TYR A 96 -8.79 30.62 13.65
C TYR A 96 -7.68 31.05 14.61
N SER A 97 -7.49 30.33 15.72
CA SER A 97 -6.42 30.62 16.67
C SER A 97 -5.05 30.26 16.09
N ASP A 98 -4.00 30.93 16.58
CA ASP A 98 -2.62 30.56 16.25
C ASP A 98 -2.29 29.12 16.70
N TRP A 99 -3.01 28.63 17.71
CA TRP A 99 -2.89 27.26 18.20
C TRP A 99 -3.51 26.24 17.25
N ALA A 100 -4.59 26.55 16.53
CA ALA A 100 -5.26 25.60 15.64
C ALA A 100 -4.30 24.98 14.61
N ARG A 101 -3.45 25.81 13.99
CA ARG A 101 -2.44 25.34 13.04
C ARG A 101 -1.46 24.35 13.68
N LYS A 102 -0.94 24.69 14.87
CA LYS A 102 0.01 23.85 15.60
C LYS A 102 -0.67 22.56 16.06
N SER A 103 -1.87 22.66 16.61
CA SER A 103 -2.69 21.53 17.04
C SER A 103 -3.01 20.59 15.88
N LEU A 104 -3.33 21.10 14.70
CA LEU A 104 -3.59 20.26 13.54
C LEU A 104 -2.37 19.38 13.19
N LEU A 105 -1.18 19.96 13.15
CA LEU A 105 0.06 19.19 12.94
C LEU A 105 0.31 18.19 14.07
N MET A 106 0.16 18.65 15.32
CA MET A 106 0.38 17.80 16.50
C MET A 106 -0.64 16.66 16.60
N SER A 107 -1.87 16.85 16.11
CA SER A 107 -2.87 15.77 16.01
C SER A 107 -2.40 14.69 15.03
N ALA A 108 -1.87 15.07 13.86
CA ALA A 108 -1.32 14.11 12.90
C ALA A 108 -0.13 13.35 13.48
N TYR A 109 0.78 14.06 14.15
CA TYR A 109 1.91 13.43 14.84
C TYR A 109 1.44 12.46 15.93
N ALA A 110 0.45 12.85 16.74
CA ALA A 110 -0.15 12.01 17.77
C ALA A 110 -0.79 10.74 17.18
N PHE A 111 -1.54 10.88 16.09
CA PHE A 111 -2.09 9.72 15.38
C PHE A 111 -1.01 8.77 14.87
N TYR A 112 0.07 9.30 14.30
CA TYR A 112 1.22 8.50 13.88
C TYR A 112 1.85 7.72 15.04
N GLN A 113 2.09 8.39 16.17
CA GLN A 113 2.63 7.75 17.38
C GLN A 113 1.69 6.71 17.98
N ALA A 114 0.38 6.91 17.86
CA ALA A 114 -0.63 5.95 18.28
C ALA A 114 -0.76 4.73 17.33
N GLY A 115 -0.08 4.75 16.18
CA GLY A 115 -0.23 3.74 15.12
C GLY A 115 -1.55 3.87 14.34
N ASP A 116 -2.31 4.95 14.54
CA ASP A 116 -3.53 5.25 13.78
C ASP A 116 -3.16 6.01 12.50
N TYR A 117 -2.57 5.27 11.57
CA TYR A 117 -2.02 5.81 10.33
C TYR A 117 -3.08 6.45 9.43
N ASP A 118 -4.31 5.93 9.42
CA ASP A 118 -5.38 6.45 8.55
C ASP A 118 -5.82 7.85 9.03
N SER A 119 -5.99 8.03 10.35
CA SER A 119 -6.26 9.35 10.95
C SER A 119 -5.08 10.31 10.76
N CYS A 120 -3.84 9.83 10.90
CA CYS A 120 -2.64 10.63 10.62
C CYS A 120 -2.63 11.17 9.18
N ILE A 121 -2.86 10.30 8.21
CA ILE A 121 -2.92 10.68 6.79
C ILE A 121 -3.99 11.75 6.57
N GLY A 122 -5.18 11.59 7.17
CA GLY A 122 -6.26 12.58 7.09
C GLY A 122 -5.84 13.95 7.63
N SER A 123 -5.36 14.01 8.87
CA SER A 123 -4.98 15.27 9.53
C SER A 123 -3.77 15.94 8.86
N ALA A 124 -2.75 15.17 8.49
CA ALA A 124 -1.58 15.71 7.80
C ALA A 124 -1.92 16.21 6.39
N THR A 125 -2.79 15.50 5.65
CA THR A 125 -3.28 15.95 4.33
C THR A 125 -4.05 17.26 4.45
N ARG A 126 -4.88 17.40 5.49
CA ARG A 126 -5.57 18.67 5.78
C ARG A 126 -4.57 19.79 6.07
N TYR A 127 -3.52 19.53 6.86
CA TYR A 127 -2.48 20.51 7.16
C TYR A 127 -1.78 21.02 5.90
N VAL A 128 -1.27 20.13 5.03
CA VAL A 128 -0.57 20.54 3.79
C VAL A 128 -1.50 21.24 2.80
N THR A 129 -2.80 20.95 2.85
CA THR A 129 -3.80 21.61 1.99
C THR A 129 -4.10 23.03 2.46
N LEU A 130 -4.27 23.22 3.78
CA LEU A 130 -4.58 24.52 4.37
C LEU A 130 -3.36 25.43 4.50
N HIS A 131 -2.18 24.84 4.69
CA HIS A 131 -0.94 25.56 5.00
C HIS A 131 0.27 25.10 4.15
N PRO A 132 0.18 25.11 2.81
CA PRO A 132 1.21 24.55 1.93
C PRO A 132 2.57 25.27 2.01
N GLY A 133 2.60 26.53 2.45
CA GLY A 133 3.81 27.35 2.57
C GLY A 133 4.36 27.46 3.98
N SER A 134 3.84 26.70 4.96
CA SER A 134 4.41 26.70 6.30
C SER A 134 5.76 25.97 6.34
N GLU A 135 6.58 26.31 7.34
CA GLU A 135 7.85 25.61 7.59
C GLU A 135 7.64 24.12 7.89
N ASP A 136 6.52 23.76 8.53
CA ASP A 136 6.22 22.36 8.87
C ASP A 136 5.53 21.58 7.74
N ALA A 137 5.23 22.20 6.59
CA ALA A 137 4.55 21.52 5.50
C ALA A 137 5.35 20.29 5.00
N ALA A 138 6.68 20.38 5.02
CA ALA A 138 7.57 19.27 4.71
C ALA A 138 7.41 18.10 5.71
N TYR A 139 7.25 18.40 7.00
CA TYR A 139 7.06 17.40 8.04
C TYR A 139 5.69 16.73 7.94
N ALA A 140 4.63 17.51 7.74
CA ALA A 140 3.29 16.96 7.53
C ALA A 140 3.24 16.05 6.29
N GLN A 141 3.83 16.46 5.16
CA GLN A 141 3.93 15.61 3.98
C GLN A 141 4.72 14.33 4.27
N TYR A 142 5.79 14.42 5.06
CA TYR A 142 6.56 13.25 5.48
C TYR A 142 5.74 12.31 6.38
N LEU A 143 4.90 12.81 7.29
CA LEU A 143 4.00 11.99 8.11
C LEU A 143 3.00 11.19 7.26
N ILE A 144 2.47 11.77 6.18
CA ILE A 144 1.62 11.05 5.21
C ILE A 144 2.40 9.87 4.62
N ALA A 145 3.60 10.13 4.12
CA ALA A 145 4.44 9.13 3.48
C ALA A 145 4.90 8.03 4.46
N ALA A 146 5.30 8.41 5.67
CA ALA A 146 5.70 7.49 6.73
C ALA A 146 4.53 6.58 7.16
N SER A 147 3.33 7.15 7.30
CA SER A 147 2.12 6.40 7.65
C SER A 147 1.77 5.36 6.59
N HIS A 148 1.84 5.70 5.30
CA HIS A 148 1.67 4.72 4.23
C HIS A 148 2.76 3.65 4.24
N TYR A 149 4.02 4.03 4.50
CA TYR A 149 5.14 3.10 4.55
C TYR A 149 5.00 2.09 5.69
N ASP A 150 4.60 2.53 6.88
CA ASP A 150 4.46 1.63 8.04
C ASP A 150 3.24 0.70 7.93
N GLN A 151 2.32 0.99 7.00
CA GLN A 151 1.21 0.13 6.61
C GLN A 151 1.57 -0.88 5.49
N ILE A 152 2.83 -0.93 5.03
CA ILE A 152 3.28 -1.90 4.01
C ILE A 152 3.12 -3.33 4.57
N PRO A 153 2.38 -4.21 3.86
CA PRO A 153 2.20 -5.58 4.30
C PRO A 153 3.40 -6.44 3.92
N ASP A 154 3.48 -7.63 4.54
CA ASP A 154 4.44 -8.67 4.15
C ASP A 154 4.38 -9.01 2.65
N ILE A 155 5.53 -9.40 2.09
CA ILE A 155 5.73 -9.71 0.66
C ILE A 155 4.69 -10.73 0.14
N SER A 156 4.23 -11.67 0.95
CA SER A 156 3.25 -12.67 0.52
C SER A 156 1.88 -12.07 0.14
N ARG A 157 1.54 -10.88 0.65
CA ARG A 157 0.23 -10.24 0.51
C ARG A 157 0.13 -9.33 -0.73
N ASP A 158 -1.05 -8.76 -0.95
CA ASP A 158 -1.27 -7.72 -1.95
C ASP A 158 -0.46 -6.46 -1.63
N GLN A 159 0.13 -5.84 -2.65
CA GLN A 159 1.10 -4.75 -2.49
C GLN A 159 0.54 -3.38 -2.88
N GLY A 160 -0.78 -3.22 -3.03
CA GLY A 160 -1.37 -1.92 -3.38
C GLY A 160 -1.08 -0.81 -2.36
N ARG A 161 -0.87 -1.16 -1.08
CA ARG A 161 -0.41 -0.20 -0.05
C ARG A 161 1.04 0.26 -0.26
N THR A 162 1.90 -0.64 -0.74
CA THR A 162 3.31 -0.34 -1.05
C THR A 162 3.43 0.65 -2.19
N GLU A 163 2.59 0.54 -3.22
CA GLU A 163 2.53 1.51 -4.32
C GLU A 163 2.12 2.91 -3.83
N LYS A 164 1.14 3.00 -2.92
CA LYS A 164 0.74 4.27 -2.28
C LYS A 164 1.88 4.87 -1.47
N ALA A 165 2.60 4.05 -0.70
CA ALA A 165 3.76 4.49 0.05
C ALA A 165 4.86 5.06 -0.86
N ILE A 166 5.17 4.38 -1.96
CA ILE A 166 6.14 4.85 -2.97
C ILE A 166 5.73 6.21 -3.52
N ALA A 167 4.47 6.37 -3.94
CA ALA A 167 3.98 7.64 -4.48
C ALA A 167 4.09 8.79 -3.46
N ALA A 168 3.72 8.55 -2.20
CA ALA A 168 3.81 9.54 -1.14
C ALA A 168 5.27 9.91 -0.79
N LEU A 169 6.18 8.94 -0.78
CA LEU A 169 7.61 9.17 -0.55
C LEU A 169 8.25 9.95 -1.70
N GLU A 170 7.92 9.62 -2.94
CA GLU A 170 8.36 10.37 -4.13
C GLU A 170 7.85 11.81 -4.10
N GLU A 171 6.64 12.03 -3.58
CA GLU A 171 6.09 13.38 -3.40
C GLU A 171 6.91 14.21 -2.39
N VAL A 172 7.31 13.64 -1.25
CA VAL A 172 8.20 14.32 -0.29
C VAL A 172 9.51 14.71 -0.97
N ILE A 173 10.15 13.77 -1.67
CA ILE A 173 11.44 13.99 -2.32
C ILE A 173 11.33 15.06 -3.41
N ARG A 174 10.24 15.06 -4.17
CA ARG A 174 10.01 16.00 -5.27
C ARG A 174 9.65 17.40 -4.79
N LYS A 175 8.76 17.52 -3.79
CA LYS A 175 8.29 18.82 -3.29
C LYS A 175 9.27 19.46 -2.31
N TYR A 176 9.94 18.65 -1.47
CA TYR A 176 10.79 19.13 -0.38
C TYR A 176 12.20 18.50 -0.42
N PRO A 177 12.94 18.62 -1.54
CA PRO A 177 14.21 17.91 -1.77
C PRO A 177 15.33 18.29 -0.78
N THR A 178 15.28 19.50 -0.22
CA THR A 178 16.28 20.04 0.72
C THR A 178 15.86 19.93 2.19
N SER A 179 14.66 19.39 2.47
CA SER A 179 14.20 19.20 3.85
C SER A 179 15.01 18.10 4.55
N GLU A 180 15.07 18.15 5.89
CA GLU A 180 15.70 17.10 6.70
C GLU A 180 15.05 15.72 6.48
N TYR A 181 13.77 15.69 6.08
CA TYR A 181 12.98 14.48 5.83
C TYR A 181 13.28 13.82 4.48
N ALA A 182 13.88 14.55 3.53
CA ALA A 182 14.11 14.05 2.18
C ALA A 182 15.01 12.81 2.15
N ASN A 183 16.03 12.77 2.99
CA ASN A 183 16.95 11.63 3.06
C ASN A 183 16.29 10.39 3.68
N ASN A 184 15.50 10.56 4.73
CA ASN A 184 14.74 9.45 5.30
C ASN A 184 13.71 8.92 4.29
N ALA A 185 13.01 9.81 3.58
CA ALA A 185 12.08 9.43 2.53
C ALA A 185 12.75 8.62 1.41
N LYS A 186 13.97 8.99 0.98
CA LYS A 186 14.75 8.21 -0.01
C LYS A 186 15.07 6.80 0.49
N GLN A 187 15.46 6.65 1.75
CA GLN A 187 15.77 5.34 2.34
C GLN A 187 14.51 4.47 2.42
N LYS A 188 13.40 5.01 2.92
CA LYS A 188 12.09 4.32 2.91
C LYS A 188 11.66 3.97 1.49
N LEU A 189 11.86 4.86 0.51
CA LEU A 189 11.54 4.59 -0.90
C LEU A 189 12.31 3.38 -1.44
N GLN A 190 13.61 3.28 -1.12
CA GLN A 190 14.41 2.11 -1.49
C GLN A 190 13.88 0.83 -0.84
N GLY A 191 13.51 0.87 0.44
CA GLY A 191 12.89 -0.25 1.14
C GLY A 191 11.56 -0.69 0.54
N ALA A 192 10.68 0.26 0.18
CA ALA A 192 9.40 -0.04 -0.46
C ALA A 192 9.57 -0.64 -1.86
N ARG A 193 10.55 -0.18 -2.63
CA ARG A 193 10.91 -0.79 -3.92
C ARG A 193 11.50 -2.20 -3.75
N ASP A 194 12.28 -2.43 -2.70
CA ASP A 194 12.78 -3.77 -2.34
C ASP A 194 11.64 -4.74 -2.07
N GLN A 195 10.56 -4.31 -1.39
CA GLN A 195 9.36 -5.12 -1.15
C GLN A 195 8.69 -5.56 -2.46
N LEU A 196 8.50 -4.63 -3.42
CA LEU A 196 7.92 -4.96 -4.73
C LEU A 196 8.82 -5.89 -5.55
N ALA A 197 10.14 -5.67 -5.52
CA ALA A 197 11.09 -6.57 -6.17
C ALA A 197 11.08 -7.96 -5.52
N GLY A 198 11.05 -8.03 -4.19
CA GLY A 198 10.96 -9.26 -3.42
C GLY A 198 9.70 -10.07 -3.73
N LYS A 199 8.57 -9.40 -4.00
CA LYS A 199 7.34 -10.05 -4.48
C LYS A 199 7.57 -10.76 -5.81
N GLU A 200 8.11 -10.06 -6.80
CA GLU A 200 8.39 -10.62 -8.11
C GLU A 200 9.41 -11.77 -8.02
N MET A 201 10.42 -11.65 -7.16
CA MET A 201 11.38 -12.73 -6.90
C MET A 201 10.72 -13.97 -6.29
N ASN A 202 9.84 -13.81 -5.30
CA ASN A 202 9.12 -14.93 -4.68
C ASN A 202 8.25 -15.66 -5.70
N VAL A 203 7.51 -14.92 -6.53
CA VAL A 203 6.67 -15.51 -7.57
C VAL A 203 7.53 -16.15 -8.68
N GLY A 204 8.65 -15.52 -9.05
CA GLY A 204 9.59 -16.08 -10.02
C GLY A 204 10.21 -17.40 -9.55
N ARG A 205 10.64 -17.49 -8.28
CA ARG A 205 11.15 -18.73 -7.69
C ARG A 205 10.10 -19.84 -7.68
N TYR A 206 8.85 -19.51 -7.34
CA TYR A 206 7.75 -20.47 -7.41
C TYR A 206 7.58 -21.08 -8.81
N TYR A 207 7.67 -20.27 -9.88
CA TYR A 207 7.61 -20.78 -11.25
C TYR A 207 8.85 -21.59 -11.64
N MET A 208 10.05 -21.18 -11.20
CA MET A 208 11.29 -21.95 -11.40
C MET A 208 11.21 -23.36 -10.81
N GLU A 209 10.73 -23.50 -9.58
CA GLU A 209 10.55 -24.80 -8.92
C GLU A 209 9.64 -25.74 -9.70
N ARG A 210 8.64 -25.18 -10.39
CA ARG A 210 7.68 -25.90 -11.23
C ARG A 210 8.17 -26.09 -12.68
N ARG A 211 9.37 -25.63 -13.01
CA ARG A 211 9.96 -25.63 -14.36
C ARG A 211 9.14 -24.85 -15.39
N ASP A 212 8.32 -23.89 -14.94
CA ASP A 212 7.66 -22.92 -15.82
C ASP A 212 8.61 -21.74 -16.04
N TYR A 213 9.62 -21.97 -16.89
CA TYR A 213 10.67 -21.00 -17.13
C TYR A 213 10.15 -19.73 -17.81
N SER A 214 9.15 -19.85 -18.70
CA SER A 214 8.56 -18.68 -19.38
C SER A 214 7.86 -17.74 -18.39
N ALA A 215 7.09 -18.28 -17.45
CA ALA A 215 6.47 -17.46 -16.40
C ALA A 215 7.54 -16.87 -15.45
N ALA A 216 8.54 -17.66 -15.05
CA ALA A 216 9.63 -17.19 -14.20
C ALA A 216 10.42 -16.04 -14.84
N ILE A 217 10.75 -16.16 -16.13
CA ILE A 217 11.45 -15.12 -16.91
C ILE A 217 10.67 -13.81 -16.86
N ASN A 218 9.35 -13.83 -17.05
CA ASN A 218 8.54 -12.62 -16.99
C ASN A 218 8.60 -11.92 -15.62
N ARG A 219 8.69 -12.70 -14.54
CA ARG A 219 8.82 -12.17 -13.17
C ARG A 219 10.20 -11.55 -12.93
N PHE A 220 11.27 -12.28 -13.21
CA PHE A 220 12.63 -11.75 -13.04
C PHE A 220 12.92 -10.58 -14.01
N LYS A 221 12.33 -10.60 -15.20
CA LYS A 221 12.37 -9.48 -16.15
C LYS A 221 11.80 -8.20 -15.53
N THR A 222 10.70 -8.28 -14.78
CA THR A 222 10.15 -7.13 -14.07
C THR A 222 11.16 -6.55 -13.07
N VAL A 223 11.85 -7.40 -12.32
CA VAL A 223 12.90 -6.97 -11.37
C VAL A 223 14.02 -6.22 -12.07
N VAL A 224 14.59 -6.78 -13.14
CA VAL A 224 15.74 -6.15 -13.84
C VAL A 224 15.35 -4.92 -14.67
N THR A 225 14.07 -4.73 -14.99
CA THR A 225 13.61 -3.59 -15.81
C THR A 225 13.00 -2.45 -15.00
N ARG A 226 12.44 -2.73 -13.81
CA ARG A 226 11.76 -1.74 -12.96
C ARG A 226 12.44 -1.49 -11.62
N TYR A 227 13.21 -2.45 -11.12
CA TYR A 227 13.75 -2.44 -9.75
C TYR A 227 15.28 -2.64 -9.70
N GLN A 228 16.00 -2.02 -10.65
CA GLN A 228 17.47 -2.14 -10.82
C GLN A 228 18.28 -1.74 -9.57
N THR A 229 17.76 -0.84 -8.75
CA THR A 229 18.42 -0.33 -7.54
C THR A 229 18.28 -1.24 -6.32
N THR A 230 17.56 -2.36 -6.45
CA THR A 230 17.25 -3.26 -5.33
C THR A 230 18.30 -4.36 -5.21
N ARG A 231 18.48 -4.92 -4.00
CA ARG A 231 19.41 -6.04 -3.77
C ARG A 231 19.01 -7.33 -4.48
N HIS A 232 17.78 -7.39 -5.01
CA HIS A 232 17.25 -8.53 -5.73
C HIS A 232 17.74 -8.62 -7.19
N VAL A 233 18.34 -7.56 -7.73
CA VAL A 233 18.72 -7.50 -9.14
C VAL A 233 19.78 -8.55 -9.52
N GLU A 234 20.74 -8.83 -8.64
CA GLU A 234 21.81 -9.81 -8.88
C GLU A 234 21.24 -11.23 -9.00
N GLU A 235 20.39 -11.62 -8.04
CA GLU A 235 19.69 -12.91 -8.08
C GLU A 235 18.78 -12.99 -9.32
N ALA A 236 18.05 -11.93 -9.63
CA ALA A 236 17.16 -11.90 -10.79
C ALA A 236 17.92 -12.15 -12.11
N LEU A 237 19.09 -11.53 -12.30
CA LEU A 237 19.93 -11.74 -13.49
C LEU A 237 20.48 -13.18 -13.56
N ALA A 238 20.92 -13.75 -12.43
CA ALA A 238 21.36 -15.14 -12.40
C ALA A 238 20.22 -16.12 -12.69
N ARG A 239 19.01 -15.88 -12.15
CA ARG A 239 17.83 -16.70 -12.43
C ARG A 239 17.33 -16.55 -13.86
N LEU A 240 17.45 -15.36 -14.46
CA LEU A 240 17.21 -15.17 -15.90
C LEU A 240 18.18 -16.00 -16.73
N THR A 241 19.47 -16.01 -16.36
CA THR A 241 20.48 -16.84 -17.02
C THR A 241 20.09 -18.31 -16.95
N GLU A 242 19.75 -18.80 -15.77
CA GLU A 242 19.29 -20.19 -15.55
C GLU A 242 18.06 -20.55 -16.39
N ALA A 243 17.03 -19.71 -16.34
CA ALA A 243 15.79 -19.96 -17.05
C ALA A 243 15.97 -19.92 -18.58
N TYR A 244 16.76 -18.97 -19.10
CA TYR A 244 17.04 -18.88 -20.54
C TYR A 244 17.89 -20.05 -21.05
N MET A 245 18.87 -20.51 -20.27
CA MET A 245 19.62 -21.73 -20.60
C MET A 245 18.69 -22.95 -20.66
N ALA A 246 17.76 -23.07 -19.70
CA ALA A 246 16.85 -24.21 -19.64
C ALA A 246 15.90 -24.30 -20.85
N ILE A 247 15.48 -23.17 -21.43
CA ILE A 247 14.61 -23.14 -22.62
C ILE A 247 15.39 -22.94 -23.95
N GLY A 248 16.71 -22.89 -23.90
CA GLY A 248 17.58 -22.81 -25.09
C GLY A 248 17.71 -21.42 -25.74
N ILE A 249 17.29 -20.34 -25.08
CA ILE A 249 17.50 -18.97 -25.57
C ILE A 249 18.89 -18.49 -25.10
N VAL A 250 19.93 -19.13 -25.64
CA VAL A 250 21.32 -18.97 -25.16
C VAL A 250 21.82 -17.53 -25.25
N GLY A 251 21.44 -16.79 -26.30
CA GLY A 251 21.89 -15.40 -26.47
C GLY A 251 21.42 -14.45 -25.35
N GLU A 252 20.21 -14.63 -24.83
CA GLU A 252 19.72 -13.85 -23.68
C GLU A 252 20.35 -14.31 -22.38
N ALA A 253 20.64 -15.61 -22.23
CA ALA A 253 21.40 -16.12 -21.07
C ALA A 253 22.82 -15.54 -21.01
N GLN A 254 23.55 -15.55 -22.13
CA GLN A 254 24.87 -14.94 -22.25
C GLN A 254 24.84 -13.45 -21.92
N THR A 255 23.80 -12.75 -22.37
CA THR A 255 23.64 -11.31 -22.10
C THR A 255 23.35 -11.06 -20.62
N ALA A 256 22.46 -11.85 -20.00
CA ALA A 256 22.15 -11.74 -18.57
C ALA A 256 23.41 -11.95 -17.71
N ALA A 257 24.20 -13.00 -18.00
CA ALA A 257 25.45 -13.28 -17.30
C ALA A 257 26.51 -12.20 -17.53
N ALA A 258 26.62 -11.66 -18.75
CA ALA A 258 27.58 -10.59 -19.07
C ALA A 258 27.23 -9.29 -18.32
N VAL A 259 25.95 -8.90 -18.32
CA VAL A 259 25.49 -7.72 -17.57
C VAL A 259 25.69 -7.92 -16.07
N LEU A 260 25.41 -9.12 -15.55
CA LEU A 260 25.66 -9.45 -14.14
C LEU A 260 27.15 -9.33 -13.79
N GLY A 261 28.05 -9.88 -14.61
CA GLY A 261 29.49 -9.80 -14.38
C GLY A 261 30.06 -8.40 -14.51
N HIS A 262 29.52 -7.58 -15.42
CA HIS A 262 29.97 -6.20 -15.58
C HIS A 262 29.62 -5.32 -14.38
N ASN A 263 28.40 -5.46 -13.84
CA ASN A 263 27.92 -4.62 -12.74
C ASN A 263 28.25 -5.18 -11.36
N PHE A 264 28.37 -6.51 -11.23
CA PHE A 264 28.52 -7.22 -9.94
C PHE A 264 29.58 -8.34 -10.04
N PRO A 265 30.84 -8.04 -10.38
CA PRO A 265 31.88 -9.04 -10.66
C PRO A 265 32.21 -9.95 -9.46
N ASP A 266 32.07 -9.44 -8.23
CA ASP A 266 32.38 -10.19 -7.00
C ASP A 266 31.19 -11.00 -6.47
N SER A 267 30.01 -10.85 -7.09
CA SER A 267 28.78 -11.51 -6.64
C SER A 267 28.89 -13.03 -6.73
N LYS A 268 28.38 -13.72 -5.70
CA LYS A 268 28.19 -15.18 -5.76
C LYS A 268 27.30 -15.56 -6.97
N TRP A 269 26.28 -14.76 -7.24
CA TRP A 269 25.36 -14.98 -8.36
C TRP A 269 26.06 -14.96 -9.71
N TYR A 270 27.06 -14.09 -9.88
CA TYR A 270 27.85 -14.05 -11.11
C TYR A 270 28.66 -15.33 -11.30
N LYS A 271 29.32 -15.82 -10.25
CA LYS A 271 30.13 -17.06 -10.32
C LYS A 271 29.27 -18.25 -10.76
N ASP A 272 28.07 -18.37 -10.19
CA ASP A 272 27.13 -19.44 -10.53
C ASP A 272 26.62 -19.31 -11.99
N ALA A 273 26.24 -18.10 -12.41
CA ALA A 273 25.79 -17.82 -13.78
C ALA A 273 26.89 -18.04 -14.84
N TYR A 274 28.11 -17.60 -14.55
CA TYR A 274 29.28 -17.79 -15.41
C TYR A 274 29.54 -19.29 -15.65
N ASN A 275 29.60 -20.07 -14.56
CA ASN A 275 29.83 -21.52 -14.63
C ASN A 275 28.72 -22.24 -15.40
N LEU A 276 27.47 -21.81 -15.23
CA LEU A 276 26.34 -22.38 -15.96
C LEU A 276 26.45 -22.16 -17.47
N VAL A 277 26.71 -20.92 -17.90
CA VAL A 277 26.87 -20.57 -19.31
C VAL A 277 28.07 -21.33 -19.91
N LYS A 278 29.19 -21.39 -19.18
CA LYS A 278 30.40 -22.12 -19.58
C LYS A 278 30.18 -23.63 -19.73
N SER A 279 29.46 -24.25 -18.80
CA SER A 279 29.14 -25.68 -18.92
C SER A 279 28.22 -26.00 -20.12
N GLY A 280 27.46 -25.01 -20.59
CA GLY A 280 26.72 -25.06 -21.84
C GLY A 280 27.56 -24.85 -23.12
N GLY A 281 28.89 -24.70 -23.00
CA GLY A 281 29.80 -24.56 -24.15
C GLY A 281 29.90 -23.15 -24.73
N VAL A 282 29.40 -22.14 -24.02
CA VAL A 282 29.44 -20.73 -24.42
C VAL A 282 30.01 -19.87 -23.29
N GLU A 283 30.44 -18.65 -23.59
CA GLU A 283 30.93 -17.70 -22.58
C GLU A 283 29.96 -16.50 -22.48
N PRO A 284 29.89 -15.78 -21.35
CA PRO A 284 29.08 -14.57 -21.25
C PRO A 284 29.45 -13.56 -22.34
N SER A 285 28.44 -13.11 -23.07
CA SER A 285 28.59 -12.20 -24.20
C SER A 285 27.36 -11.31 -24.28
N GLU A 286 27.57 -10.00 -24.24
CA GLU A 286 26.48 -9.03 -24.20
C GLU A 286 25.96 -8.72 -25.61
N ASN A 287 24.67 -8.96 -25.85
CA ASN A 287 23.96 -8.42 -27.00
C ASN A 287 23.33 -7.06 -26.66
N LYS A 288 23.90 -5.97 -27.20
CA LYS A 288 23.41 -4.59 -26.99
C LYS A 288 21.94 -4.35 -27.41
N GLY A 289 21.38 -5.19 -28.27
CA GLY A 289 19.97 -5.13 -28.68
C GLY A 289 19.00 -5.76 -27.66
N SER A 290 19.50 -6.57 -26.73
CA SER A 290 18.68 -7.23 -25.70
C SER A 290 17.94 -6.19 -24.85
N TYR A 291 16.76 -6.58 -24.35
CA TYR A 291 16.06 -5.77 -23.38
C TYR A 291 16.83 -5.65 -22.05
N ILE A 292 17.69 -6.62 -21.72
CA ILE A 292 18.51 -6.62 -20.50
C ILE A 292 19.55 -5.50 -20.61
N SER A 293 20.37 -5.50 -21.67
CA SER A 293 21.34 -4.42 -21.92
C SER A 293 20.69 -3.04 -21.95
N ARG A 294 19.53 -2.91 -22.60
CA ARG A 294 18.79 -1.64 -22.63
C ARG A 294 18.32 -1.18 -21.25
N ALA A 295 17.92 -2.11 -20.37
CA ALA A 295 17.49 -1.78 -19.02
C ALA A 295 18.62 -1.20 -18.16
N PHE A 296 19.86 -1.65 -18.36
CA PHE A 296 21.04 -1.18 -17.61
C PHE A 296 21.75 0.00 -18.28
N LYS A 297 21.66 0.15 -19.61
CA LYS A 297 22.22 1.32 -20.31
C LYS A 297 21.64 2.64 -19.80
N ASN A 298 20.35 2.67 -19.50
CA ASN A 298 19.67 3.87 -18.99
C ASN A 298 19.96 4.13 -17.50
N PHE A 299 20.60 3.18 -16.82
CA PHE A 299 20.81 3.22 -15.37
C PHE A 299 22.23 3.70 -14.98
N GLY A 300 23.18 3.74 -15.92
CA GLY A 300 24.46 4.44 -15.75
C GLY A 300 25.24 4.06 -14.49
N LEU A 301 25.77 2.84 -14.45
CA LEU A 301 26.87 2.46 -13.55
C LEU A 301 28.22 2.34 -14.30
N GLY A 302 28.37 3.11 -15.40
CA GLY A 302 29.57 3.18 -16.21
C GLY A 302 30.14 4.58 -16.27
#